data_AF-A0A6P0NG72-F1
#
_entry.id   AF-A0A6P0NG72-F1
#
_cell.length_a   1.000
_cell.length_b   1.000
_cell.length_c   1.000
_cell.angle_alpha   90.00
_cell.angle_beta   90.00
_cell.angle_gamma   90.00
#
_symmetry.space_group_name_H-M   'P 1'
#
loop_
_entity.id
_entity.type
_entity.pdbx_description
1 polymer ?
#
loop_
_entity_poly.entity_id
_entity_poly.type
_entity_poly.pdbx_seq_one_letter_code
_entity_poly.pdbx_strand_id
1 'polypeptide(L)' 'QKGSHKQFRHADGRGTTVPFHKGRDISPSLLRRIASDIDLTVEEFLEAR' A
#
# COMPACT_ATOMS: atom_id res chain seq x y z
N GLN A 1 -8.21 4.27 -14.74
CA GLN A 1 -6.84 4.32 -14.20
C GLN A 1 -5.85 4.38 -15.35
N LYS A 2 -5.01 5.41 -15.44
CA LYS A 2 -3.88 5.49 -16.38
C LYS A 2 -2.62 5.69 -15.54
N GLY A 3 -1.60 4.84 -15.69
CA GLY A 3 -0.31 5.01 -15.02
C GLY A 3 0.16 3.81 -14.18
N SER A 4 1.40 3.90 -13.71
CA SER A 4 2.14 2.88 -12.96
C SER A 4 1.77 2.80 -11.48
N HIS A 5 0.60 3.31 -11.07
CA HIS A 5 0.17 3.40 -9.67
C HIS A 5 -1.34 3.15 -9.54
N LYS A 6 -1.75 2.50 -8.44
CA LYS A 6 -3.15 2.37 -8.01
C LYS A 6 -3.41 3.15 -6.73
N GLN A 7 -4.60 3.72 -6.62
CA GLN A 7 -5.10 4.34 -5.40
C GLN A 7 -6.18 3.43 -4.82
N PHE A 8 -6.09 3.16 -3.52
CA PHE A 8 -7.08 2.42 -2.76
C PHE A 8 -7.66 3.34 -1.69
N ARG A 9 -8.98 3.30 -1.51
CA ARG A 9 -9.71 4.09 -0.53
C ARG A 9 -10.69 3.19 0.19
N HIS A 10 -10.70 3.27 1.51
CA HIS A 10 -11.66 2.59 2.36
C HIS A 10 -12.78 3.56 2.77
N ALA A 11 -13.96 3.03 3.09
CA ALA A 11 -15.13 3.85 3.39
C ALA A 11 -15.00 4.67 4.69
N ASP A 12 -14.12 4.24 5.60
CA ASP A 12 -13.78 4.97 6.84
C ASP A 12 -12.83 6.17 6.63
N GLY A 13 -12.38 6.40 5.39
CA GLY A 13 -11.51 7.53 5.03
C GLY A 13 -10.04 7.19 4.86
N ARG A 14 -9.58 5.99 5.25
CA ARG A 14 -8.20 5.54 4.99
C ARG A 14 -7.94 5.34 3.50
N GLY A 15 -6.68 5.48 3.08
CA GLY A 15 -6.33 5.23 1.70
C GLY A 15 -4.85 5.35 1.41
N THR A 16 -4.38 4.63 0.40
CA THR A 16 -2.96 4.57 0.03
C THR A 16 -2.78 4.51 -1.49
N THR A 17 -1.58 4.82 -1.95
CA THR A 17 -1.19 4.71 -3.36
C THR A 17 -0.06 3.68 -3.51
N VAL A 18 -0.32 2.66 -4.31
CA VAL A 18 0.60 1.52 -4.51
C VAL A 18 1.14 1.52 -5.94
N PRO A 19 2.47 1.45 -6.15
CA PRO A 19 3.04 1.23 -7.47
C PRO A 19 2.51 -0.07 -8.08
N PHE A 20 2.17 -0.04 -9.36
CA PHE A 20 1.53 -1.13 -10.08
C PHE A 20 2.19 -1.33 -11.45
N HIS A 21 3.46 -1.73 -11.41
CA HIS A 21 4.25 -2.14 -12.57
C HIS A 21 4.88 -3.51 -12.30
N LYS A 22 5.06 -4.32 -13.35
CA LYS A 22 5.71 -5.64 -13.22
C LYS A 22 7.21 -5.48 -12.96
N GLY A 23 7.81 -6.44 -12.25
CA GLY A 23 9.26 -6.63 -12.18
C GLY A 23 10.00 -5.75 -11.16
N ARG A 24 9.31 -5.19 -10.17
CA ARG A 24 9.96 -4.45 -9.09
C ARG A 24 9.24 -4.65 -7.77
N ASP A 25 10.01 -5.01 -6.76
CA ASP A 25 9.54 -5.17 -5.40
C ASP A 25 9.28 -3.82 -4.72
N ILE A 26 8.43 -3.86 -3.70
CA ILE A 26 8.18 -2.73 -2.81
C ILE A 26 9.36 -2.62 -1.84
N SER A 27 9.98 -1.44 -1.75
CA SER A 27 11.04 -1.22 -0.78
C SER A 27 10.48 -1.31 0.66
N PRO A 28 11.29 -1.71 1.66
CA PRO A 28 10.84 -1.75 3.05
C PRO A 28 10.32 -0.41 3.58
N SER A 29 10.87 0.71 3.10
CA SER A 29 10.37 2.05 3.43
C SER A 29 8.98 2.33 2.86
N LEU A 30 8.74 1.91 1.62
CA LEU A 30 7.44 2.07 0.98
C LEU A 30 6.39 1.15 1.59
N LEU A 31 6.77 -0.09 1.95
CA LEU A 31 5.89 -1.01 2.68
C LEU A 31 5.41 -0.40 3.99
N ARG A 32 6.32 0.16 4.80
CA ARG A 32 5.99 0.86 6.05
C ARG A 32 5.03 2.02 5.82
N ARG A 33 5.24 2.79 4.76
CA ARG A 33 4.35 3.90 4.40
C ARG A 33 2.96 3.41 4.02
N ILE A 34 2.87 2.37 3.18
CA ILE A 34 1.59 1.80 2.76
C ILE A 34 0.81 1.29 3.97
N ALA A 35 1.46 0.58 4.89
CA ALA A 35 0.83 0.11 6.12
C ALA A 35 0.34 1.28 7.01
N SER A 36 1.20 2.30 7.20
CA SER A 36 0.86 3.50 7.97
C SER A 36 -0.28 4.31 7.36
N ASP A 37 -0.36 4.42 6.02
CA ASP A 37 -1.43 5.14 5.32
C ASP A 37 -2.82 4.51 5.57
N ILE A 38 -2.85 3.24 5.98
CA ILE A 38 -4.06 2.49 6.31
C ILE A 38 -4.13 2.07 7.78
N ASP A 39 -3.42 2.78 8.65
CA ASP A 39 -3.41 2.59 10.11
C ASP A 39 -3.11 1.15 10.56
N LEU A 40 -2.18 0.49 9.88
CA LEU A 40 -1.67 -0.82 10.26
C LEU A 40 -0.16 -0.76 10.56
N THR A 41 0.29 -1.65 11.43
CA THR A 41 1.69 -2.04 11.53
C THR A 41 2.11 -2.85 10.28
N VAL A 42 3.41 -2.98 10.05
CA VAL A 42 3.91 -3.80 8.93
C VAL A 42 3.56 -5.27 9.19
N GLU A 43 3.62 -5.69 10.44
CA GLU A 43 3.30 -7.03 10.89
C GLU A 43 1.84 -7.37 10.58
N GLU A 44 0.88 -6.56 11.02
CA GLU A 44 -0.55 -6.74 10.71
C GLU A 44 -0.82 -6.73 9.19
N PHE A 45 -0.13 -5.86 8.44
CA PHE A 45 -0.26 -5.80 6.99
C PHE A 45 0.19 -7.11 6.31
N LEU A 46 1.27 -7.72 6.80
CA LEU A 46 1.81 -8.96 6.25
C LEU A 46 1.02 -10.21 6.68
N GLU A 47 0.34 -10.15 7.81
CA GLU A 47 -0.58 -11.21 8.27
C GLU A 47 -1.86 -11.29 7.42
N ALA A 48 -2.30 -10.17 6.83
CA ALA A 48 -3.49 -10.08 5.98
C ALA A 48 -3.33 -10.69 4.56
N ARG A 49 -2.33 -11.57 4.37
CA ARG A 49 -2.00 -12.20 3.08
C ARG A 49 -3.04 -13.20 2.61
#